data_AF-A0AAD8J6S8-F1
#
_entry.id   AF-A0AAD8J6S8-F1
#
_cell.length_a   1.000
_cell.length_b   1.000
_cell.length_c   1.000
_cell.angle_alpha   90.00
_cell.angle_beta   90.00
_cell.angle_gamma   90.00
#
_symmetry.space_group_name_H-M   'P 1'
#
loop_
_entity.id
_entity.type
_entity.pdbx_description
1 polymer ?
#
loop_
_entity_poly.entity_id
_entity_poly.type
_entity_poly.pdbx_seq_one_letter_code
_entity_poly.pdbx_strand_id
1 'polypeptide(L)'
;MADILVNLTSLASEMERLVSEGYVITVLAPNDEAMAKLTTDQLSEPSAPEQIMYYHIIPEYETEESMYNYVRRIGKINYDTLRLPHKVVAEEADGSVKFGKGEGSAYLFDPDIYTDGRISVQGIDGVLFPVEEQEIKSARKVPSGPNAVSKVASKPRRGFFW
;
A
#
# COMPACT_ATOMS: atom_id res chain seq x y z
N MET A 1 -20.41 -6.32 -8.89
CA MET A 1 -20.47 -7.06 -7.59
C MET A 1 -20.35 -8.56 -7.81
N ALA A 2 -21.10 -9.16 -8.74
CA ALA A 2 -20.89 -10.55 -9.15
C ALA A 2 -19.49 -10.80 -9.72
N ASP A 3 -18.92 -9.84 -10.45
CA ASP A 3 -17.55 -9.95 -10.99
C ASP A 3 -16.47 -9.99 -9.90
N ILE A 4 -16.72 -9.39 -8.73
CA ILE A 4 -15.79 -9.45 -7.58
C ILE A 4 -15.84 -10.86 -6.97
N LEU A 5 -17.03 -11.44 -6.82
CA LEU A 5 -17.22 -12.78 -6.26
C LEU A 5 -16.66 -13.89 -7.16
N VAL A 6 -16.80 -13.77 -8.48
CA VAL A 6 -16.23 -14.72 -9.45
C VAL A 6 -14.69 -14.67 -9.45
N ASN A 7 -14.10 -13.50 -9.19
CA ASN A 7 -12.65 -13.37 -9.09
C ASN A 7 -12.08 -13.83 -7.74
N LEU A 8 -12.82 -13.70 -6.65
CA LEU A 8 -12.42 -14.20 -5.33
C LEU A 8 -12.30 -15.73 -5.30
N THR A 9 -13.14 -16.46 -6.05
CA THR A 9 -12.99 -17.92 -6.17
C THR A 9 -11.73 -18.33 -6.92
N SER A 10 -11.30 -17.55 -7.91
CA SER A 10 -10.02 -17.77 -8.60
C SER A 10 -8.84 -17.53 -7.65
N LEU A 11 -8.87 -16.42 -6.89
CA LEU A 11 -7.82 -16.09 -5.93
C LEU A 11 -7.72 -17.10 -4.78
N ALA A 12 -8.85 -17.58 -4.27
CA ALA A 12 -8.86 -18.66 -3.28
C ALA A 12 -8.19 -19.93 -3.83
N SER A 13 -8.46 -20.27 -5.09
CA SER A 13 -7.84 -21.42 -5.77
C SER A 13 -6.34 -21.21 -5.99
N GLU A 14 -5.92 -19.98 -6.29
CA GLU A 14 -4.50 -19.63 -6.43
C GLU A 14 -3.76 -19.66 -5.10
N MET A 15 -4.37 -19.14 -4.02
CA MET A 15 -3.81 -19.24 -2.66
C MET A 15 -3.68 -20.70 -2.24
N GLU A 16 -4.72 -21.51 -2.46
CA GLU A 16 -4.67 -22.96 -2.19
C GLU A 16 -3.55 -23.63 -2.99
N ARG A 17 -3.39 -23.27 -4.26
CA ARG A 17 -2.33 -23.78 -5.12
C ARG A 17 -0.94 -23.38 -4.62
N LEU A 18 -0.70 -22.11 -4.28
CA LEU A 18 0.58 -21.63 -3.76
C LEU A 18 0.95 -22.37 -2.47
N VAL A 19 0.01 -22.50 -1.54
CA VAL A 19 0.22 -23.22 -0.28
C VAL A 19 0.46 -24.71 -0.53
N SER A 20 -0.23 -25.30 -1.52
CA SER A 20 -0.06 -26.71 -1.91
C SER A 20 1.27 -27.00 -2.61
N GLU A 21 1.79 -26.03 -3.37
CA GLU A 21 3.12 -26.08 -3.99
C GLU A 21 4.25 -25.85 -2.95
N GLY A 22 3.90 -25.57 -1.70
CA GLY A 22 4.84 -25.43 -0.59
C GLY A 22 5.33 -23.99 -0.38
N TYR A 23 4.73 -23.01 -1.07
CA TYR A 23 4.98 -21.61 -0.78
C TYR A 23 4.39 -21.23 0.57
N VAL A 24 5.06 -20.27 1.19
CA VAL A 24 4.59 -19.62 2.42
C VAL A 24 4.25 -18.17 2.10
N ILE A 25 3.16 -17.68 2.68
CA ILE A 25 2.61 -16.37 2.36
C ILE A 25 2.19 -15.64 3.62
N THR A 26 2.24 -14.31 3.54
CA THR A 26 1.66 -13.42 4.53
C THR A 26 0.62 -12.52 3.86
N VAL A 27 -0.57 -12.48 4.44
CA VAL A 27 -1.70 -11.67 3.97
C VAL A 27 -1.86 -10.47 4.88
N LEU A 28 -1.72 -9.27 4.32
CA LEU A 28 -2.03 -8.02 5.00
C LEU A 28 -3.52 -7.71 4.81
N ALA A 29 -4.35 -8.03 5.80
CA ALA A 29 -5.81 -7.89 5.72
C ALA A 29 -6.25 -6.50 6.20
N PRO A 30 -6.77 -5.61 5.32
CA PRO A 30 -7.33 -4.34 5.75
C PRO A 30 -8.61 -4.58 6.55
N ASN A 31 -8.76 -3.86 7.66
CA ASN A 31 -9.97 -3.92 8.48
C ASN A 31 -11.18 -3.31 7.75
N ASP A 32 -12.38 -3.58 8.29
CA ASP A 32 -13.64 -3.09 7.71
C ASP A 32 -13.68 -1.57 7.58
N GLU A 33 -13.09 -0.84 8.54
CA GLU A 33 -13.01 0.61 8.50
C GLU A 33 -12.14 1.14 7.35
N ALA A 34 -11.04 0.45 7.04
CA ALA A 34 -10.16 0.76 5.92
C ALA A 34 -10.87 0.47 4.59
N MET A 35 -11.54 -0.68 4.51
CA MET A 35 -12.30 -1.07 3.33
C MET A 35 -13.47 -0.12 3.04
N ALA A 36 -14.13 0.41 4.08
CA ALA A 36 -15.20 1.38 3.94
C ALA A 36 -14.72 2.75 3.40
N LYS A 37 -13.45 3.10 3.58
CA LYS A 37 -12.85 4.35 3.07
C LYS A 37 -12.50 4.27 1.58
N LEU A 38 -12.52 3.07 0.98
CA LEU A 38 -12.29 2.92 -0.45
C LEU A 38 -13.42 3.57 -1.25
N THR A 39 -13.07 4.51 -2.13
CA THR A 39 -14.05 5.13 -3.00
C THR A 39 -14.35 4.22 -4.19
N THR A 40 -15.56 4.30 -4.73
CA THR A 40 -15.95 3.54 -5.93
C THR A 40 -15.02 3.80 -7.10
N ASP A 41 -14.47 5.01 -7.19
CA ASP A 41 -13.51 5.40 -8.24
C ASP A 41 -12.20 4.60 -8.17
N GLN A 42 -11.77 4.18 -6.98
CA GLN A 42 -10.58 3.34 -6.78
C GLN A 42 -10.80 1.87 -7.17
N LEU A 43 -12.07 1.46 -7.28
CA LEU A 43 -12.48 0.10 -7.65
C LEU A 43 -13.11 0.04 -9.04
N SER A 44 -13.14 1.17 -9.77
CA SER A 44 -13.87 1.30 -11.03
C SER A 44 -13.16 0.67 -12.23
N GLU A 45 -11.84 0.48 -12.16
CA GLU A 45 -11.11 -0.18 -13.23
C GLU A 45 -11.34 -1.70 -13.19
N PRO A 46 -11.59 -2.33 -14.35
CA PRO A 46 -11.58 -3.79 -14.45
C PRO A 46 -10.24 -4.33 -13.92
N SER A 47 -10.30 -5.29 -12.99
CA SER A 47 -9.14 -5.87 -12.27
C SER A 47 -8.52 -5.03 -11.14
N ALA A 48 -8.96 -3.79 -10.87
CA ALA A 48 -8.43 -3.02 -9.73
C ALA A 48 -8.58 -3.74 -8.38
N PRO A 49 -9.74 -4.34 -8.03
CA PRO A 49 -9.89 -5.05 -6.75
C PRO A 49 -8.91 -6.21 -6.58
N GLU A 50 -8.65 -6.94 -7.67
CA GLU A 50 -7.74 -8.09 -7.69
C GLU A 50 -6.28 -7.64 -7.53
N GLN A 51 -5.89 -6.59 -8.27
CA GLN A 51 -4.56 -6.02 -8.17
C GLN A 51 -4.29 -5.39 -6.78
N ILE A 52 -5.31 -4.80 -6.16
CA ILE A 52 -5.23 -4.34 -4.77
C ILE A 52 -4.96 -5.55 -3.87
N MET A 53 -5.70 -6.65 -4.02
CA MET A 53 -5.50 -7.85 -3.19
C MET A 53 -4.09 -8.46 -3.34
N TYR A 54 -3.58 -8.64 -4.57
CA TYR A 54 -2.22 -9.18 -4.76
C TYR A 54 -1.12 -8.30 -4.16
N TYR A 55 -1.36 -6.99 -4.05
CA TYR A 55 -0.42 -6.07 -3.42
C TYR A 55 -0.37 -6.24 -1.89
N HIS A 56 -1.39 -6.85 -1.30
CA HIS A 56 -1.45 -7.17 0.13
C HIS A 56 -0.90 -8.56 0.47
N ILE A 57 -0.46 -9.33 -0.54
CA ILE A 57 0.11 -10.67 -0.31
C ILE A 57 1.61 -10.62 -0.49
N ILE A 58 2.33 -10.95 0.58
CA ILE A 58 3.78 -11.10 0.62
C ILE A 58 4.11 -12.58 0.43
N PRO A 59 4.96 -12.96 -0.53
CA PRO A 59 5.33 -14.37 -0.79
C PRO A 59 6.39 -14.90 0.19
N GLU A 60 6.31 -14.48 1.46
CA GLU A 60 7.21 -14.86 2.55
C GLU A 60 6.39 -15.02 3.83
N TYR A 61 6.87 -15.86 4.76
CA TYR A 61 6.22 -16.07 6.04
C TYR A 61 6.73 -15.08 7.07
N GLU A 62 5.86 -14.18 7.50
CA GLU A 62 6.18 -13.11 8.42
C GLU A 62 5.19 -13.10 9.57
N THR A 63 5.71 -13.20 10.79
CA THR A 63 4.95 -13.00 12.04
C THR A 63 5.09 -11.56 12.52
N GLU A 64 4.23 -11.12 13.44
CA GLU A 64 4.38 -9.81 14.09
C GLU A 64 5.79 -9.61 14.64
N GLU A 65 6.29 -10.59 15.41
CA GLU A 65 7.60 -10.54 16.02
C GLU A 65 8.71 -10.35 14.97
N SER A 66 8.62 -11.06 13.85
CA SER A 66 9.61 -10.99 12.77
C SER A 66 9.59 -9.61 12.13
N MET A 67 8.42 -9.14 11.70
CA MET A 67 8.25 -7.83 11.08
C MET A 67 8.77 -6.71 11.99
N TYR A 68 8.35 -6.71 13.26
CA TYR A 68 8.76 -5.71 14.24
C TYR A 68 10.28 -5.73 14.46
N ASN A 69 10.87 -6.92 14.62
CA ASN A 69 12.30 -7.06 14.79
C ASN A 69 13.09 -6.57 13.56
N TYR A 70 12.60 -6.84 12.36
CA TYR A 70 13.24 -6.39 11.13
C TYR A 70 13.22 -4.87 11.01
N VAL A 71 12.04 -4.24 11.15
CA VAL A 71 11.95 -2.78 11.03
C VAL A 71 12.70 -2.07 12.14
N ARG A 72 12.76 -2.62 13.36
CA ARG A 72 13.50 -2.02 14.47
C ARG A 72 15.01 -2.11 14.30
N ARG A 73 15.52 -3.19 13.68
CA ARG A 73 16.97 -3.41 13.50
C ARG A 73 17.51 -2.78 12.23
N ILE A 74 16.76 -2.88 11.14
CA ILE A 74 17.17 -2.47 9.79
C ILE A 74 16.62 -1.07 9.47
N GLY A 75 15.57 -0.64 10.15
CA GLY A 75 14.88 0.64 9.94
C GLY A 75 13.78 0.54 8.89
N LYS A 76 14.14 0.09 7.69
CA LYS A 76 13.23 0.05 6.53
C LYS A 76 13.38 -1.24 5.74
N ILE A 77 12.27 -1.95 5.54
CA ILE A 77 12.19 -3.22 4.81
C ILE A 77 11.36 -3.02 3.54
N ASN A 78 11.71 -3.74 2.47
CA ASN A 78 10.91 -3.77 1.25
C ASN A 78 10.48 -5.23 1.02
N TYR A 79 9.22 -5.52 1.30
CA TYR A 79 8.61 -6.82 1.03
C TYR A 79 8.24 -6.94 -0.44
N ASP A 80 8.57 -8.07 -1.04
CA ASP A 80 7.99 -8.44 -2.32
C ASP A 80 6.48 -8.67 -2.19
N THR A 81 5.74 -8.42 -3.27
CA THR A 81 4.31 -8.73 -3.33
C THR A 81 4.02 -9.64 -4.51
N LEU A 82 2.88 -10.34 -4.49
CA LEU A 82 2.42 -11.08 -5.67
C LEU A 82 2.11 -10.16 -6.86
N ARG A 83 1.91 -8.87 -6.63
CA ARG A 83 1.77 -7.86 -7.67
C ARG A 83 3.15 -7.38 -8.15
N LEU A 84 3.85 -8.21 -8.93
CA LEU A 84 5.14 -7.84 -9.53
C LEU A 84 4.99 -6.63 -10.48
N PRO A 85 5.95 -5.68 -10.52
CA PRO A 85 7.21 -5.61 -9.75
C PRO A 85 7.09 -4.80 -8.45
N HIS A 86 5.90 -4.63 -7.89
CA HIS A 86 5.68 -3.73 -6.77
C HIS A 86 6.07 -4.37 -5.43
N LYS A 87 6.63 -3.52 -4.56
CA LYS A 87 7.06 -3.88 -3.22
C LYS A 87 6.33 -3.04 -2.17
N VAL A 88 5.95 -3.66 -1.06
CA VAL A 88 5.42 -2.96 0.11
C VAL A 88 6.57 -2.58 1.00
N VAL A 89 6.66 -1.30 1.31
CA VAL A 89 7.67 -0.76 2.22
C VAL A 89 7.15 -0.86 3.65
N ALA A 90 7.96 -1.34 4.57
CA ALA A 90 7.65 -1.38 5.99
C ALA A 90 8.71 -0.63 6.81
N GLU A 91 8.27 0.10 7.83
CA GLU A 91 9.13 0.85 8.76
C GLU A 91 8.53 0.87 10.16
N GLU A 92 9.37 1.09 11.17
CA GLU A 92 8.91 1.27 12.55
C GLU A 92 8.30 2.67 12.69
N ALA A 93 7.07 2.74 13.20
CA ALA A 93 6.41 4.00 13.50
C ALA A 93 5.44 3.83 14.66
N ASP A 94 5.47 4.78 15.60
CA ASP A 94 4.55 4.85 16.74
C ASP A 94 4.49 3.56 17.59
N GLY A 95 5.60 2.80 17.64
CA GLY A 95 5.68 1.54 18.37
C GLY A 95 5.06 0.33 17.66
N SER A 96 4.65 0.48 16.40
CA SER A 96 4.12 -0.59 15.55
C SER A 96 4.88 -0.64 14.20
N VAL A 97 4.48 -1.57 13.34
CA VAL A 97 4.96 -1.67 11.95
C VAL A 97 4.02 -0.88 11.05
N LYS A 98 4.60 0.05 10.29
CA LYS A 98 3.88 0.85 9.29
C LYS A 98 4.26 0.40 7.89
N PHE A 99 3.25 0.05 7.11
CA PHE A 99 3.34 -0.34 5.71
C PHE A 99 3.00 0.81 4.78
N GLY A 100 3.61 0.85 3.61
CA GLY A 100 3.36 1.85 2.58
C GLY A 100 4.02 3.21 2.85
N LYS A 101 3.60 4.22 2.09
CA LYS A 101 4.12 5.60 2.17
C LYS A 101 2.97 6.60 2.08
N GLY A 102 3.15 7.77 2.70
CA GLY A 102 2.25 8.91 2.56
C GLY A 102 0.82 8.64 3.06
N GLU A 103 -0.18 9.16 2.34
CA GLU A 103 -1.60 9.02 2.70
C GLU A 103 -2.14 7.58 2.57
N GLY A 104 -1.47 6.71 1.82
CA GLY A 104 -1.86 5.30 1.63
C GLY A 104 -1.02 4.34 2.44
N SER A 105 -0.49 4.78 3.58
CA SER A 105 0.15 3.90 4.56
C SER A 105 -0.87 3.27 5.50
N ALA A 106 -0.53 2.10 6.04
CA ALA A 106 -1.33 1.39 7.03
C ALA A 106 -0.45 0.91 8.18
N TYR A 107 -0.98 0.89 9.40
CA TYR A 107 -0.34 0.34 10.58
C TYR A 107 -0.79 -1.10 10.80
N LEU A 108 0.13 -1.92 11.31
CA LEU A 108 -0.20 -3.22 11.89
C LEU A 108 -1.06 -2.97 13.14
N PHE A 109 -2.30 -3.46 13.09
CA PHE A 109 -3.32 -3.21 14.11
C PHE A 109 -3.72 -4.48 14.85
N ASP A 110 -3.93 -5.57 14.10
CA ASP A 110 -4.34 -6.86 14.67
C ASP A 110 -3.31 -7.93 14.23
N PRO A 111 -2.23 -8.13 15.01
CA PRO A 111 -1.17 -9.05 14.64
C PRO A 111 -1.60 -10.52 14.75
N ASP A 112 -1.05 -11.34 13.87
CA ASP A 112 -1.17 -12.81 13.93
C ASP A 112 -2.63 -13.33 14.01
N ILE A 113 -3.58 -12.68 13.32
CA ILE A 113 -5.01 -13.09 13.21
C ILE A 113 -5.14 -14.58 12.91
N TYR A 114 -4.28 -15.07 12.02
CA TYR A 114 -4.17 -16.49 11.69
C TYR A 114 -2.73 -16.85 11.39
N THR A 115 -2.25 -17.94 11.98
CA THR A 115 -0.93 -18.51 11.69
C THR A 115 -1.01 -20.04 11.73
N ASP A 116 -0.47 -20.70 10.70
CA ASP A 116 -0.39 -22.17 10.65
C ASP A 116 1.02 -22.68 10.25
N GLY A 117 1.98 -21.77 10.13
CA GLY A 117 3.36 -22.02 9.68
C GLY A 117 3.54 -21.98 8.15
N ARG A 118 2.48 -21.78 7.37
CA ARG A 118 2.52 -21.55 5.92
C ARG A 118 1.85 -20.26 5.51
N ILE A 119 0.71 -19.98 6.13
CA ILE A 119 -0.06 -18.76 5.98
C ILE A 119 0.05 -17.98 7.28
N SER A 120 0.35 -16.70 7.15
CA SER A 120 0.25 -15.71 8.20
C SER A 120 -0.75 -14.64 7.76
N VAL A 121 -1.64 -14.20 8.64
CA VAL A 121 -2.60 -13.13 8.37
C VAL A 121 -2.41 -12.02 9.38
N GLN A 122 -2.17 -10.81 8.88
CA GLN A 122 -1.84 -9.63 9.66
C GLN A 122 -2.88 -8.55 9.37
N GLY A 123 -3.61 -8.10 10.40
CA GLY A 123 -4.61 -7.06 10.27
C GLY A 123 -3.98 -5.68 10.21
N ILE A 124 -4.35 -4.90 9.19
CA ILE A 124 -3.89 -3.52 8.99
C ILE A 124 -5.05 -2.53 8.96
N ASP A 125 -4.81 -1.28 9.37
CA ASP A 125 -5.83 -0.24 9.51
C ASP A 125 -6.06 0.62 8.24
N GLY A 126 -5.46 0.21 7.11
CA GLY A 126 -5.47 0.95 5.86
C GLY A 126 -5.36 0.02 4.66
N VAL A 127 -5.79 0.51 3.49
CA VAL A 127 -5.63 -0.22 2.22
C VAL A 127 -4.40 0.30 1.50
N LEU A 128 -3.50 -0.61 1.15
CA LEU A 128 -2.23 -0.30 0.50
C LEU A 128 -2.41 -0.18 -1.02
N PHE A 129 -1.72 0.78 -1.62
CA PHE A 129 -1.66 0.98 -3.07
C PHE A 129 -0.21 1.05 -3.55
N PRO A 130 0.11 0.60 -4.77
CA PRO A 130 1.44 0.76 -5.34
C PRO A 130 1.76 2.24 -5.59
N VAL A 131 3.05 2.57 -5.55
CA VAL A 131 3.55 3.95 -5.61
C VAL A 131 3.13 4.68 -6.90
N GLU A 132 3.10 4.01 -8.05
CA GLU A 132 2.65 4.60 -9.32
C GLU A 132 1.21 5.09 -9.26
N GLU A 133 0.34 4.30 -8.61
CA GLU A 133 -1.06 4.64 -8.45
C GLU A 133 -1.25 5.78 -7.43
N GLN A 134 -0.36 5.89 -6.44
CA GLN A 134 -0.32 7.02 -5.52
C GLN A 134 0.15 8.30 -6.22
N GLU A 135 1.21 8.27 -7.02
CA GLU A 135 1.74 9.45 -7.74
C GLU A 135 0.74 10.00 -8.77
N ILE A 136 0.08 9.12 -9.54
CA ILE A 136 -0.97 9.51 -10.50
C ILE A 136 -2.15 10.17 -9.76
N LYS A 137 -2.52 9.66 -8.59
CA LYS A 137 -3.64 10.19 -7.79
C LYS A 137 -3.27 11.47 -7.04
N SER A 138 -2.04 11.60 -6.52
CA SER A 138 -1.52 12.84 -5.93
C SER A 138 -1.44 13.96 -6.97
N ALA A 139 -1.05 13.64 -8.21
CA ALA A 139 -1.06 14.59 -9.32
C ALA A 139 -2.50 15.00 -9.73
N ARG A 140 -3.49 14.10 -9.60
CA ARG A 140 -4.90 14.38 -9.90
C ARG A 140 -5.62 15.15 -8.79
N LYS A 141 -5.11 15.12 -7.55
CA LYS A 141 -5.60 15.90 -6.40
C LYS A 141 -5.17 17.38 -6.41
N VAL A 142 -4.39 17.85 -7.38
CA VAL A 142 -4.09 19.28 -7.52
C VAL A 142 -5.34 19.98 -8.06
N PRO A 143 -6.03 20.85 -7.30
CA PRO A 143 -7.12 21.62 -7.85
C PRO A 143 -6.56 22.61 -8.88
N SER A 144 -6.95 22.39 -10.13
CA SER A 144 -7.00 23.41 -11.17
C SER A 144 -7.99 24.50 -10.75
N GLY A 145 -7.53 25.46 -9.95
CA GLY A 145 -8.22 26.71 -9.65
C GLY A 145 -7.65 27.84 -10.53
N PRO A 146 -8.48 28.68 -11.16
CA PRO A 146 -8.02 29.73 -12.05
C PRO A 146 -7.51 30.91 -11.22
N ASN A 147 -6.20 31.05 -11.10
CA ASN A 147 -5.58 32.36 -10.86
C ASN A 147 -4.28 32.42 -11.64
N ALA A 148 -4.45 32.59 -12.94
CA ALA A 148 -3.44 33.23 -13.76
C ALA A 148 -3.30 34.70 -13.32
N VAL A 149 -2.05 35.16 -13.34
CA VAL A 149 -1.58 36.54 -13.50
C VAL A 149 -1.45 37.40 -12.23
N SER A 150 -0.23 37.49 -11.70
CA SER A 150 0.53 38.73 -11.45
C SER A 150 1.81 38.38 -10.67
N LYS A 151 3.01 38.86 -10.94
CA LYS A 151 3.57 39.82 -11.89
C LYS A 151 5.03 39.42 -12.05
N VAL A 152 5.47 39.26 -13.31
CA VAL A 152 6.87 39.44 -13.66
C VAL A 152 7.18 40.92 -13.42
N ALA A 153 8.01 41.24 -12.43
CA ALA A 153 8.58 42.57 -12.26
C ALA A 153 10.09 42.51 -12.54
N SER A 154 10.42 42.98 -13.73
CA SER A 154 11.76 43.25 -14.24
C SER A 154 12.51 44.30 -13.38
N LYS A 155 13.83 44.10 -13.28
CA LYS A 155 14.86 44.95 -12.62
C LYS A 155 14.70 46.45 -12.85
N PRO A 156 15.32 47.26 -11.96
CA PRO A 156 16.34 48.16 -12.51
C PRO A 156 17.69 48.08 -11.78
N ARG A 157 18.77 48.05 -12.58
CA ARG A 157 20.14 48.37 -12.16
C ARG A 157 20.21 49.87 -11.81
N ARG A 158 20.64 50.22 -10.60
CA ARG A 158 21.28 51.50 -10.23
C ARG A 158 22.61 51.08 -9.57
N GLY A 159 23.78 51.60 -9.93
CA GLY A 159 24.14 53.00 -10.08
C GLY A 159 25.12 53.34 -8.95
N PHE A 160 26.24 53.96 -9.30
CA PHE A 160 27.53 54.11 -8.60
C PHE A 160 27.55 55.15 -7.44
N PHE A 161 28.68 55.21 -6.69
CA PHE A 161 29.14 56.19 -5.65
C PHE A 161 28.55 56.01 -4.22
N TRP A 162 29.30 56.01 -3.11
CA TRP A 162 30.52 56.75 -2.71
C TRP A 162 31.59 55.85 -2.07
#